data_AF-A0A8X7CAC7-F1
#
_entry.id   AF-A0A8X7CAC7-F1
#
_cell.length_a   1.000
_cell.length_b   1.000
_cell.length_c   1.000
_cell.angle_alpha   90.00
_cell.angle_beta   90.00
_cell.angle_gamma   90.00
#
_symmetry.space_group_name_H-M   'P 1'
#
loop_
_entity.id
_entity.type
_entity.pdbx_description
1 polymer ?
#
loop_
_entity_poly.entity_id
_entity_poly.type
_entity_poly.pdbx_seq_one_letter_code
_entity_poly.pdbx_strand_id
1 'polypeptide(L)'
;MLVPYTCCLKQYEDYFVDQAGNGLSYYQGQSFQNGYGIGGWFKRQFRSALPFLSRGAKSVGKEVLRTGAQIANDLLKGRNLQESAEERAKETGRILAK
;
A
#
# COMPACT_ATOMS: atom_id res chain seq x y z
N MET A 1 -31.36 9.70 -61.45
CA MET A 1 -31.41 9.07 -60.12
C MET A 1 -30.09 9.36 -59.45
N LEU A 2 -30.08 10.04 -58.31
CA LEU A 2 -28.85 10.30 -57.55
C LEU A 2 -28.56 9.04 -56.72
N VAL A 3 -27.49 8.33 -57.06
CA VAL A 3 -26.98 7.23 -56.24
C VAL A 3 -26.12 7.87 -55.16
N PRO A 4 -26.47 7.75 -53.86
CA PRO A 4 -25.63 8.30 -52.80
C PRO A 4 -24.30 7.56 -52.81
N TYR A 5 -23.19 8.30 -52.73
CA TYR A 5 -21.88 7.69 -52.59
C TYR A 5 -21.84 6.96 -51.24
N THR A 6 -21.65 5.65 -51.25
CA THR A 6 -21.48 4.83 -50.05
C THR A 6 -20.04 4.33 -50.00
N CYS A 7 -19.07 5.26 -50.00
CA CYS A 7 -17.71 4.87 -49.69
C CYS A 7 -17.55 4.72 -48.19
N CYS A 8 -16.69 3.77 -47.81
CA CYS A 8 -15.94 3.84 -46.57
C CYS A 8 -16.76 3.50 -45.30
N LEU A 9 -17.94 2.86 -45.43
CA LEU A 9 -18.73 2.37 -44.30
C LEU A 9 -17.93 1.46 -43.36
N LYS A 10 -17.14 0.54 -43.93
CA LYS A 10 -16.27 -0.34 -43.16
C LYS A 10 -15.22 0.43 -42.36
N GLN A 11 -14.63 1.46 -42.97
CA GLN A 11 -13.61 2.28 -42.32
C GLN A 11 -14.19 3.14 -41.20
N TYR A 12 -15.45 3.56 -41.34
CA TYR A 12 -16.21 4.22 -40.30
C TYR A 12 -16.53 3.26 -39.14
N GLU A 13 -16.99 2.04 -39.44
CA GLU A 13 -17.25 1.00 -38.43
C GLU A 13 -15.98 0.63 -37.66
N ASP A 14 -14.88 0.36 -38.37
CA ASP A 14 -13.57 0.01 -37.80
C ASP A 14 -13.09 1.12 -36.84
N TYR A 15 -13.27 2.40 -37.19
CA TYR A 15 -12.91 3.54 -36.33
C TYR A 15 -13.64 3.51 -34.97
N PHE A 16 -14.94 3.22 -34.94
CA PHE A 16 -15.70 3.16 -33.68
C PHE A 16 -15.40 1.89 -32.88
N VAL A 17 -15.12 0.77 -33.55
CA VAL A 17 -14.72 -0.49 -32.89
C VAL A 17 -13.36 -0.35 -32.20
N ASP A 18 -12.41 0.30 -32.87
CA ASP A 18 -11.10 0.61 -32.30
C ASP A 18 -11.21 1.59 -31.12
N GLN A 19 -12.05 2.63 -31.25
CA GLN A 19 -12.29 3.61 -30.18
C GLN A 19 -12.95 2.97 -28.94
N ALA A 20 -13.85 2.01 -29.13
CA ALA A 20 -14.47 1.26 -28.04
C ALA A 20 -13.48 0.34 -27.29
N GLY A 21 -12.24 0.21 -27.77
CA GLY A 21 -11.19 -0.58 -27.14
C GLY A 21 -11.34 -2.10 -27.30
N ASN A 22 -12.18 -2.53 -28.26
CA ASN A 22 -12.43 -3.94 -28.57
C ASN A 22 -11.80 -4.40 -29.91
N GLY A 23 -11.19 -3.48 -30.69
CA GLY A 23 -10.64 -3.75 -32.02
C GLY A 23 -9.14 -4.04 -32.11
N LEU A 24 -8.35 -3.69 -31.09
CA LEU A 24 -6.89 -3.86 -31.11
C LEU A 24 -6.49 -5.19 -30.47
N SER A 25 -5.83 -6.06 -31.24
CA SER A 25 -5.39 -7.40 -30.82
C SER A 25 -4.48 -7.43 -29.59
N TYR A 26 -3.83 -6.31 -29.27
CA TYR A 26 -2.87 -6.20 -28.16
C TYR A 26 -3.25 -5.16 -27.11
N TYR A 27 -4.27 -4.33 -27.36
CA TYR A 27 -4.66 -3.25 -26.43
C TYR A 27 -6.15 -3.33 -26.13
N GLN A 28 -6.46 -3.94 -24.99
CA GLN A 28 -7.80 -3.91 -24.41
C GLN A 28 -7.77 -2.89 -23.26
N GLY A 29 -8.57 -1.83 -23.36
CA GLY A 29 -8.76 -0.91 -22.25
C GLY A 29 -9.37 -1.64 -21.04
N GLN A 30 -9.03 -1.23 -19.81
CA GLN A 30 -9.68 -1.84 -18.65
C GLN A 30 -11.18 -1.54 -18.71
N SER A 31 -12.02 -2.58 -18.77
CA SER A 31 -13.47 -2.48 -18.95
C SER A 31 -14.18 -1.70 -17.84
N PHE A 32 -13.54 -1.55 -16.69
CA PHE A 32 -14.02 -0.76 -15.57
C PHE A 32 -12.88 0.04 -14.95
N GLN A 33 -13.09 1.35 -14.79
CA GLN A 33 -12.20 2.20 -14.01
C GLN A 33 -12.62 2.07 -12.53
N ASN A 34 -11.96 1.17 -11.79
CA ASN A 34 -12.24 0.99 -10.37
C ASN A 34 -11.77 2.22 -9.58
N GLY A 35 -12.72 3.05 -9.15
CA GLY A 35 -12.45 4.14 -8.22
C GLY A 35 -12.06 3.57 -6.84
N TYR A 36 -10.87 3.91 -6.34
CA TYR A 36 -10.40 3.41 -5.05
C TYR A 36 -11.15 4.02 -3.83
N GLY A 37 -12.07 4.96 -4.06
CA GLY A 37 -12.81 5.65 -3.01
C GLY A 37 -11.90 6.26 -1.94
N ILE A 38 -12.41 6.33 -0.70
CA ILE A 38 -11.65 6.77 0.47
C ILE A 38 -10.43 5.86 0.74
N GLY A 39 -10.54 4.56 0.44
CA GLY A 39 -9.44 3.61 0.56
C GLY A 39 -8.23 3.98 -0.32
N GLY A 40 -8.46 4.58 -1.48
CA GLY A 40 -7.41 5.10 -2.36
C GLY A 40 -6.67 6.28 -1.77
N TRP A 41 -7.39 7.17 -1.09
CA TRP A 41 -6.80 8.31 -0.39
C TRP A 41 -5.87 7.83 0.72
N PHE A 42 -6.35 6.94 1.60
CA PHE A 42 -5.52 6.36 2.67
C PHE A 42 -4.34 5.56 2.12
N LYS A 43 -4.54 4.75 1.07
CA LYS A 43 -3.46 4.00 0.41
C LYS A 43 -2.36 4.94 -0.08
N ARG A 44 -2.70 6.10 -0.63
CA ARG A 44 -1.72 7.10 -1.08
C ARG A 44 -0.95 7.69 0.09
N GLN A 45 -1.63 8.05 1.18
CA GLN A 45 -0.97 8.59 2.37
C GLN A 45 -0.04 7.55 3.01
N PHE A 46 -0.51 6.32 3.20
CA PHE A 46 0.30 5.22 3.73
C PHE A 46 1.50 4.92 2.85
N ARG A 47 1.35 4.91 1.52
CA ARG A 47 2.45 4.67 0.60
C ARG A 47 3.52 5.77 0.65
N SER A 48 3.10 7.00 0.95
CA SER A 48 4.00 8.14 1.16
C SER A 48 4.72 8.07 2.52
N ALA A 49 4.02 7.64 3.58
CA ALA A 49 4.58 7.51 4.93
C ALA A 49 5.44 6.25 5.12
N LEU A 50 5.16 5.16 4.39
CA LEU A 50 5.80 3.85 4.54
C LEU A 50 7.34 3.89 4.50
N PRO A 51 8.00 4.64 3.59
CA PRO A 51 9.46 4.70 3.53
C PRO A 51 10.09 5.29 4.80
N PHE A 52 9.40 6.24 5.44
CA PHE A 52 9.86 6.86 6.68
C PHE A 52 9.62 5.93 7.87
N LEU A 53 8.45 5.29 7.93
CA LEU A 53 8.12 4.29 8.95
C LEU A 53 9.05 3.06 8.87
N SER A 54 9.33 2.55 7.67
CA SER A 54 10.17 1.36 7.47
C SER A 54 11.65 1.60 7.81
N ARG A 55 12.14 2.83 7.66
CA ARG A 55 13.49 3.22 8.11
C ARG A 55 13.59 3.23 9.63
N GLY A 56 12.59 3.80 10.33
CA GLY A 56 12.52 3.76 11.79
C GLY A 56 12.19 2.38 12.36
N ALA A 57 11.40 1.57 11.65
CA ALA A 57 10.98 0.25 12.11
C ALA A 57 12.14 -0.74 12.26
N LYS A 58 13.22 -0.59 11.48
CA LYS A 58 14.40 -1.48 11.60
C LYS A 58 15.17 -1.25 12.91
N SER A 59 15.35 0.00 13.32
CA SER A 59 16.02 0.33 14.58
C SER A 59 15.11 0.04 15.78
N VAL A 60 13.86 0.48 15.69
CA VAL A 60 12.85 0.28 16.75
C VAL A 60 12.54 -1.20 16.93
N GLY A 61 12.41 -1.97 15.83
CA GLY A 61 12.03 -3.38 15.88
C GLY A 61 13.06 -4.26 16.60
N LYS A 62 14.36 -4.04 16.38
CA LYS A 62 15.41 -4.78 17.10
C LYS A 62 15.36 -4.51 18.59
N GLU A 63 15.12 -3.26 18.97
CA GLU A 63 15.01 -2.90 20.39
C GLU A 63 13.74 -3.48 21.00
N VAL A 64 12.58 -3.40 20.32
CA VAL A 64 11.33 -4.04 20.78
C VAL A 64 11.49 -5.54 21.02
N LEU A 65 12.18 -6.27 20.13
CA LEU A 65 12.44 -7.70 20.33
C LEU A 65 13.33 -7.94 21.57
N ARG A 66 14.35 -7.11 21.77
CA ARG A 66 15.24 -7.19 22.92
C ARG A 66 14.51 -6.88 24.23
N THR A 67 13.72 -5.81 24.25
CA THR A 67 12.86 -5.41 25.36
C THR A 67 11.88 -6.52 25.71
N GLY A 68 11.22 -7.12 24.71
CA GLY A 68 10.31 -8.24 24.92
C GLY A 68 10.99 -9.46 25.55
N ALA A 69 12.20 -9.81 25.08
CA ALA A 69 12.99 -10.89 25.67
C ALA A 69 13.43 -10.58 27.11
N GLN A 70 13.73 -9.31 27.43
CA GLN A 70 14.06 -8.88 28.79
C GLN A 70 12.86 -8.94 29.73
N ILE A 71 11.68 -8.46 29.29
CA ILE A 71 10.43 -8.56 30.05
C ILE A 71 10.12 -10.03 30.36
N ALA A 72 10.26 -10.93 29.38
CA ALA A 72 10.07 -12.36 29.61
C ALA A 72 11.03 -12.93 30.66
N ASN A 73 12.31 -12.55 30.62
CA ASN A 73 13.28 -12.94 31.64
C ASN A 73 12.95 -12.38 33.03
N ASP A 74 12.42 -11.16 33.10
CA ASP A 74 12.04 -10.51 34.35
C ASP A 74 10.84 -11.24 34.99
N LEU A 75 9.86 -11.67 34.18
CA LEU A 75 8.75 -12.52 34.64
C LEU A 75 9.23 -13.87 35.17
N LEU A 76 10.18 -14.52 34.47
CA LEU A 76 10.75 -15.79 34.92
C LEU A 76 11.53 -15.66 36.24
N LYS A 77 12.03 -14.46 36.54
CA LYS A 77 12.67 -14.13 37.82
C LYS A 77 11.68 -13.71 38.91
N GLY A 78 10.38 -13.80 38.63
CA GLY A 78 9.31 -13.48 39.58
C GLY A 78 8.99 -11.98 39.70
N ARG A 79 9.48 -11.13 38.79
CA ARG A 79 9.11 -9.70 38.77
C ARG A 79 7.70 -9.53 38.21
N ASN A 80 7.05 -8.44 38.61
CA ASN A 80 5.73 -8.08 38.09
C ASN A 80 5.84 -7.62 36.62
N LEU A 81 4.87 -8.02 35.79
CA LEU A 81 4.81 -7.66 34.37
C LEU A 81 4.77 -6.14 34.16
N GLN A 82 3.99 -5.43 34.96
CA GLN A 82 3.78 -4.00 34.82
C GLN A 82 5.05 -3.21 35.17
N GLU A 83 5.70 -3.55 36.28
CA GLU A 83 6.97 -2.94 36.68
C GLU A 83 8.07 -3.23 35.65
N SER A 84 8.15 -4.47 35.17
CA SER A 84 9.12 -4.87 34.15
C SER A 84 8.86 -4.13 32.83
N ALA A 85 7.61 -4.00 32.40
CA ALA A 85 7.26 -3.26 31.20
C ALA A 85 7.58 -1.76 31.33
N GLU A 86 7.32 -1.16 32.49
CA GLU A 86 7.59 0.26 32.73
C GLU A 86 9.10 0.57 32.76
N GLU A 87 9.90 -0.22 33.48
CA GLU A 87 11.36 -0.07 33.50
C GLU A 87 11.97 -0.23 32.11
N ARG A 88 11.57 -1.29 31.40
CA ARG A 88 12.09 -1.62 30.07
C ARG A 88 11.64 -0.60 29.03
N ALA A 89 10.42 -0.05 29.14
CA ALA A 89 9.96 1.03 28.28
C ALA A 89 10.77 2.33 28.49
N LYS A 90 11.11 2.69 29.73
CA LYS A 90 11.97 3.85 30.03
C LYS A 90 13.39 3.66 29.49
N GLU A 91 13.95 2.46 29.64
CA GLU A 91 15.27 2.09 29.12
C GLU A 91 15.31 2.19 27.58
N THR A 92 14.38 1.52 26.91
CA THR A 92 14.23 1.55 25.46
C THR A 92 13.97 2.95 24.93
N GLY A 93 13.14 3.75 25.61
CA GLY A 93 12.87 5.14 25.23
C GLY A 93 14.14 6.01 25.22
N ARG A 94 15.04 5.83 26.19
CA ARG A 94 16.34 6.53 26.23
C ARG A 94 17.27 6.10 25.11
N ILE A 95 17.23 4.83 24.71
CA ILE A 95 18.05 4.29 23.61
C ILE A 95 17.55 4.82 22.27
N LEU A 96 16.24 4.89 22.07
CA LEU A 96 15.62 5.35 20.83
C LEU A 96 15.62 6.88 20.66
N ALA A 97 15.72 7.63 21.76
CA ALA A 97 15.80 9.10 21.75
C ALA A 97 17.22 9.64 21.51
N LYS A 98 18.21 8.74 21.39
CA LYS A 98 19.63 9.06 21.20
C LYS A 98 20.02 9.01 19.72
#